data_AF-A0AAE0NXS0-F1
#
_entry.id   AF-A0AAE0NXS0-F1
#
_cell.length_a   1.000
_cell.length_b   1.000
_cell.length_c   1.000
_cell.angle_alpha   90.00
_cell.angle_beta   90.00
_cell.angle_gamma   90.00
#
_symmetry.space_group_name_H-M   'P 1'
#
loop_
_entity.id
_entity.type
_entity.pdbx_description
1 polymer ?
#
loop_
_entity_poly.entity_id
_entity_poly.type
_entity_poly.pdbx_seq_one_letter_code
_entity_poly.pdbx_strand_id
1 'polypeptide(L)'
;MKTDILLQLGLCALSLTAAAAAPATHNGIQHPLTSNKIITIHGPNLSSKQRIPGHNDAFYGPVPKDEQIFRIELLEIAPSPILVNKYFFILLRGEIPRSTRQDLHLQPADLADATLSITGSAVLEKDGEEIEPQRYTIPLRTAELGTEGEAHLAIRNATGAYVDHLALEGRNDILFDYWIPGPFVVTGKYTFEIEASLWRKGKGKGEDRRICLFALTLTQRLEGEEWPW
;
A
#
# COMPACT_ATOMS: atom_id res chain seq x y z
N MET A 1 19.16 -10.49 14.78
CA MET A 1 17.78 -11.00 14.81
C MET A 1 16.76 -9.86 15.04
N LYS A 2 17.03 -8.63 14.55
CA LYS A 2 16.26 -7.41 14.88
C LYS A 2 15.89 -6.55 13.65
N THR A 3 16.39 -6.91 12.47
CA THR A 3 16.22 -6.13 11.22
C THR A 3 14.99 -6.53 10.39
N ASP A 4 14.24 -7.55 10.81
CA ASP A 4 13.24 -8.23 9.96
C ASP A 4 11.78 -7.98 10.34
N ILE A 5 11.44 -7.10 11.30
CA ILE A 5 10.04 -6.93 11.77
C ILE A 5 9.16 -6.22 10.72
N LEU A 6 9.62 -5.11 10.16
CA LEU A 6 8.93 -4.47 9.03
C LEU A 6 9.12 -5.24 7.73
N LEU A 7 10.22 -6.01 7.65
CA LEU A 7 10.44 -6.93 6.55
C LEU A 7 9.37 -8.00 6.58
N GLN A 8 9.03 -8.57 7.73
CA GLN A 8 7.93 -9.53 7.91
C GLN A 8 6.53 -8.90 7.81
N LEU A 9 6.33 -7.60 8.04
CA LEU A 9 5.02 -6.99 7.72
C LEU A 9 4.87 -6.70 6.21
N GLY A 10 5.97 -6.58 5.46
CA GLY A 10 5.99 -6.52 3.99
C GLY A 10 6.23 -7.86 3.26
N LEU A 11 6.85 -8.84 3.92
CA LEU A 11 7.22 -10.20 3.48
C LEU A 11 6.43 -11.31 4.17
N CYS A 12 5.61 -11.09 5.20
CA CYS A 12 4.58 -12.11 5.52
C CYS A 12 3.44 -12.08 4.50
N ALA A 13 3.41 -11.07 3.61
CA ALA A 13 2.71 -11.14 2.33
C ALA A 13 3.62 -11.62 1.20
N LEU A 14 4.86 -12.08 1.45
CA LEU A 14 5.83 -12.64 0.49
C LEU A 14 7.02 -13.31 1.24
N SER A 15 6.84 -14.55 1.71
CA SER A 15 7.84 -15.55 2.15
C SER A 15 8.27 -15.70 3.63
N LEU A 16 8.02 -16.92 4.15
CA LEU A 16 9.03 -17.73 4.83
C LEU A 16 9.26 -19.02 4.01
N THR A 17 10.49 -19.28 3.57
CA THR A 17 11.07 -20.64 3.61
C THR A 17 12.57 -20.58 3.33
N ALA A 18 13.35 -21.10 4.27
CA ALA A 18 14.62 -21.74 3.98
C ALA A 18 14.35 -23.24 3.84
N ALA A 19 14.55 -23.81 2.65
CA ALA A 19 15.31 -25.06 2.40
C ALA A 19 14.99 -25.70 1.03
N ALA A 20 16.07 -25.85 0.25
CA ALA A 20 16.35 -26.91 -0.74
C ALA A 20 15.60 -26.98 -2.10
N ALA A 21 16.41 -26.67 -3.14
CA ALA A 21 16.53 -27.29 -4.47
C ALA A 21 15.75 -26.72 -5.70
N ALA A 22 16.54 -26.02 -6.54
CA ALA A 22 16.48 -25.86 -8.00
C ALA A 22 15.53 -24.80 -8.63
N PRO A 23 15.91 -24.21 -9.80
CA PRO A 23 15.81 -22.77 -10.03
C PRO A 23 14.59 -22.35 -10.84
N ALA A 24 13.93 -21.28 -10.41
CA ALA A 24 13.11 -20.44 -11.28
C ALA A 24 13.45 -18.98 -10.96
N THR A 25 13.94 -18.26 -11.97
CA THR A 25 14.35 -16.87 -11.91
C THR A 25 13.16 -15.95 -11.59
N HIS A 26 13.11 -15.40 -10.37
CA HIS A 26 12.24 -14.29 -10.01
C HIS A 26 13.11 -13.13 -9.51
N ASN A 27 13.41 -12.17 -10.38
CA ASN A 27 14.16 -10.96 -10.03
C ASN A 27 13.22 -9.95 -9.35
N GLY A 28 13.02 -10.10 -8.04
CA GLY A 28 12.54 -9.01 -7.20
C GLY A 28 13.67 -7.97 -7.08
N ILE A 29 13.53 -6.83 -7.75
CA ILE A 29 14.56 -5.78 -7.68
C ILE A 29 14.38 -5.02 -6.36
N GLN A 30 15.18 -5.38 -5.36
CA GLN A 30 15.45 -4.51 -4.23
C GLN A 30 16.37 -3.39 -4.71
N HIS A 31 15.85 -2.17 -4.86
CA HIS A 31 16.69 -1.00 -5.05
C HIS A 31 17.08 -0.43 -3.68
N PRO A 32 18.37 -0.39 -3.30
CA PRO A 32 18.79 0.41 -2.16
C PRO A 32 18.52 1.88 -2.47
N LEU A 33 17.77 2.56 -1.60
CA LEU A 33 17.60 4.00 -1.70
C LEU A 33 18.96 4.66 -1.41
N THR A 34 19.60 5.20 -2.44
CA THR A 34 20.63 6.23 -2.26
C THR A 34 20.02 7.38 -1.47
N SER A 35 20.65 7.72 -0.35
CA SER A 35 20.29 8.82 0.54
C SER A 35 20.33 10.15 -0.21
N ASN A 36 19.19 10.51 -0.82
CA ASN A 36 18.90 11.87 -1.21
C ASN A 36 18.17 12.49 -0.03
N LYS A 37 18.92 13.33 0.69
CA LYS A 37 18.45 14.19 1.78
C LYS A 37 17.16 14.89 1.34
N ILE A 38 16.01 14.39 1.77
CA ILE A 38 14.73 15.06 1.59
C ILE A 38 14.82 16.34 2.42
N ILE A 39 14.90 17.48 1.74
CA ILE A 39 14.82 18.78 2.39
C ILE A 39 13.35 18.94 2.79
N THR A 40 13.04 18.71 4.06
CA THR A 40 11.78 19.10 4.67
C THR A 40 11.68 20.62 4.61
N ILE A 41 10.96 21.15 3.62
CA ILE A 41 10.54 22.55 3.64
C ILE A 41 9.42 22.65 4.69
N HIS A 42 9.79 23.06 5.90
CA HIS A 42 8.84 23.48 6.92
C HIS A 42 8.19 24.81 6.49
N GLY A 43 7.15 24.74 5.67
CA GLY A 43 6.18 25.82 5.49
C GLY A 43 5.06 25.69 6.53
N PRO A 44 4.60 26.79 7.15
CA PRO A 44 3.45 26.74 8.04
C PRO A 44 2.19 26.72 7.19
N ASN A 45 1.74 25.53 6.82
CA ASN A 45 0.34 25.31 6.49
C ASN A 45 -0.05 23.98 7.10
N LEU A 46 -0.65 24.03 8.28
CA LEU A 46 -1.48 22.94 8.80
C LEU A 46 -2.65 22.79 7.82
N SER A 47 -2.43 22.13 6.68
CA SER A 47 -3.53 21.52 5.96
C SER A 47 -4.10 20.51 6.95
N SER A 48 -5.28 20.81 7.49
CA SER A 48 -6.04 19.88 8.31
C SER A 48 -6.04 18.53 7.59
N LYS A 49 -5.42 17.50 8.20
CA LYS A 49 -5.32 16.18 7.58
C LYS A 49 -6.72 15.74 7.18
N GLN A 50 -6.97 15.61 5.88
CA GLN A 50 -8.30 15.26 5.40
C GLN A 50 -8.50 13.75 5.59
N ARG A 51 -9.52 13.37 6.37
CA ARG A 51 -9.86 11.96 6.60
C ARG A 51 -10.43 11.32 5.33
N ILE A 52 -10.11 10.05 5.09
CA ILE A 52 -10.77 9.24 4.06
C ILE A 52 -12.17 8.87 4.55
N PRO A 53 -13.24 9.02 3.72
CA PRO A 53 -14.58 8.58 4.12
C PRO A 53 -14.65 7.08 4.44
N GLY A 54 -15.47 6.68 5.43
CA GLY A 54 -15.75 5.27 5.80
C GLY A 54 -15.35 4.88 7.22
N HIS A 55 -15.43 3.58 7.54
CA HIS A 55 -15.00 3.02 8.83
C HIS A 55 -13.50 2.74 8.83
N ASN A 56 -12.71 3.79 9.00
CA ASN A 56 -11.24 3.73 9.08
C ASN A 56 -10.68 4.98 9.78
N ASP A 57 -9.42 4.92 10.23
CA ASP A 57 -8.69 6.07 10.77
C ASP A 57 -7.64 6.62 9.79
N ALA A 58 -7.87 6.44 8.48
CA ALA A 58 -6.95 6.85 7.43
C ALA A 58 -7.18 8.31 6.98
N PHE A 59 -6.09 8.91 6.50
CA PHE A 59 -6.07 10.27 5.95
C PHE A 59 -5.47 10.26 4.55
N TYR A 60 -5.81 11.25 3.72
CA TYR A 60 -5.08 11.46 2.47
C TYR A 60 -3.61 11.80 2.78
N GLY A 61 -2.68 11.11 2.10
CA GLY A 61 -1.24 11.26 2.29
C GLY A 61 -0.48 10.01 1.82
N PRO A 62 0.83 10.09 1.54
CA PRO A 62 1.68 11.29 1.61
C PRO A 62 1.46 12.27 0.45
N VAL A 63 0.74 11.87 -0.61
CA VAL A 63 0.38 12.77 -1.73
C VAL A 63 -0.92 13.52 -1.40
N PRO A 64 -0.98 14.85 -1.56
CA PRO A 64 -2.21 15.63 -1.35
C PRO A 64 -3.37 15.12 -2.20
N LYS A 65 -4.60 15.19 -1.66
CA LYS A 65 -5.81 14.67 -2.32
C LYS A 65 -6.01 15.21 -3.74
N ASP A 66 -5.76 16.50 -3.94
CA ASP A 66 -5.93 17.21 -5.20
C ASP A 66 -4.87 16.85 -6.25
N GLU A 67 -3.78 16.20 -5.85
CA GLU A 67 -2.76 15.64 -6.73
C GLU A 67 -3.01 14.15 -7.08
N GLN A 68 -4.03 13.53 -6.49
CA GLN A 68 -4.43 12.14 -6.76
C GLN A 68 -5.50 12.09 -7.85
N ILE A 69 -5.39 11.14 -8.79
CA ILE A 69 -6.34 11.04 -9.92
C ILE A 69 -7.51 10.08 -9.67
N PHE A 70 -7.38 9.19 -8.69
CA PHE A 70 -8.43 8.28 -8.26
C PHE A 70 -9.21 8.93 -7.11
N ARG A 71 -10.48 9.27 -7.39
CA ARG A 71 -11.38 9.86 -6.40
C ARG A 71 -11.90 8.76 -5.49
N ILE A 72 -11.35 8.69 -4.28
CA ILE A 72 -11.82 7.78 -3.24
C ILE A 72 -13.23 8.21 -2.79
N GLU A 73 -14.18 7.28 -2.91
CA GLU A 73 -15.55 7.42 -2.40
C GLU A 73 -15.65 6.90 -0.96
N LEU A 74 -14.96 5.80 -0.67
CA LEU A 74 -15.05 5.08 0.60
C LEU A 74 -13.82 4.19 0.83
N LEU A 75 -13.39 4.09 2.09
CA LEU A 75 -12.49 3.07 2.60
C LEU A 75 -13.12 2.38 3.82
N GLU A 76 -13.34 1.08 3.75
CA GLU A 76 -13.79 0.25 4.87
C GLU A 76 -12.66 -0.67 5.31
N ILE A 77 -12.43 -0.77 6.62
CA ILE A 77 -11.52 -1.73 7.23
C ILE A 77 -12.32 -2.55 8.24
N ALA A 78 -12.26 -3.88 8.16
CA ALA A 78 -13.03 -4.77 9.02
C ALA A 78 -12.17 -5.96 9.50
N PRO A 79 -11.96 -6.12 10.82
CA PRO A 79 -12.30 -5.18 11.88
C PRO A 79 -11.47 -3.89 11.81
N SER A 80 -12.02 -2.78 12.33
CA SER A 80 -11.28 -1.54 12.57
C SER A 80 -11.31 -1.21 14.06
N PRO A 81 -10.15 -1.01 14.72
CA PRO A 81 -8.79 -1.14 14.19
C PRO A 81 -8.44 -2.58 13.79
N ILE A 82 -7.39 -2.75 13.00
CA ILE A 82 -6.90 -4.08 12.59
C ILE A 82 -6.40 -4.81 13.83
N LEU A 83 -6.85 -6.06 13.97
CA LEU A 83 -6.44 -6.93 15.05
C LEU A 83 -5.38 -7.90 14.53
N VAL A 84 -4.25 -7.93 15.23
CA VAL A 84 -3.23 -8.95 15.06
C VAL A 84 -3.84 -10.34 15.36
N ASN A 85 -3.30 -11.37 14.73
CA ASN A 85 -3.80 -12.74 14.84
C ASN A 85 -5.25 -12.96 14.34
N LYS A 86 -5.85 -12.00 13.63
CA LYS A 86 -7.15 -12.16 12.96
C LYS A 86 -7.12 -11.68 11.53
N TYR A 87 -7.92 -12.32 10.67
CA TYR A 87 -8.12 -11.81 9.32
C TYR A 87 -8.78 -10.43 9.39
N PHE A 88 -8.30 -9.53 8.54
CA PHE A 88 -8.93 -8.26 8.27
C PHE A 88 -9.14 -8.07 6.77
N PHE A 89 -10.12 -7.25 6.44
CA PHE A 89 -10.53 -6.96 5.09
C PHE A 89 -10.48 -5.44 4.89
N ILE A 90 -9.97 -5.03 3.74
CA ILE A 90 -9.98 -3.65 3.28
C ILE A 90 -10.80 -3.59 1.99
N LEU A 91 -11.75 -2.67 1.93
CA LEU A 91 -12.43 -2.27 0.71
C LEU A 91 -12.13 -0.80 0.44
N LEU A 92 -11.37 -0.52 -0.61
CA LEU A 92 -11.20 0.82 -1.16
C LEU A 92 -12.06 0.97 -2.41
N ARG A 93 -12.98 1.92 -2.40
CA ARG A 93 -13.91 2.18 -3.51
C ARG A 93 -13.71 3.58 -4.06
N GLY A 94 -13.72 3.70 -5.38
CA GLY A 94 -13.66 4.99 -6.05
C GLY A 94 -13.64 4.89 -7.56
N GLU A 95 -13.33 6.00 -8.23
CA GLU A 95 -13.25 6.06 -9.69
C GLU A 95 -12.21 7.06 -10.17
N ILE A 96 -11.78 6.94 -11.42
CA ILE A 96 -11.02 7.99 -12.10
C ILE A 96 -12.01 8.88 -12.86
N PRO A 97 -12.19 10.16 -12.49
CA PRO A 97 -13.16 11.04 -13.12
C PRO A 97 -12.96 11.14 -14.64
N ARG A 98 -14.06 11.27 -15.38
CA ARG A 98 -14.02 11.34 -16.86
C ARG A 98 -13.14 12.47 -17.37
N SER A 99 -13.20 13.65 -16.74
CA SER A 99 -12.35 14.80 -17.08
C SER A 99 -10.88 14.44 -16.94
N THR A 100 -10.47 13.90 -15.80
CA THR A 100 -9.09 13.48 -15.53
C THR A 100 -8.57 12.47 -16.55
N ARG A 101 -9.40 11.49 -16.94
CA ARG A 101 -9.05 10.51 -17.98
C ARG A 101 -8.82 11.16 -19.34
N GLN A 102 -9.65 12.14 -19.70
CA GLN A 102 -9.54 12.87 -20.96
C GLN A 102 -8.31 13.78 -20.97
N ASP A 103 -8.09 14.54 -19.89
CA ASP A 103 -6.98 15.48 -19.74
C ASP A 103 -5.62 14.76 -19.80
N LEU A 104 -5.55 13.56 -19.22
CA LEU A 104 -4.34 12.74 -19.22
C LEU A 104 -4.25 11.78 -20.42
N HIS A 105 -5.28 11.71 -21.27
CA HIS A 105 -5.41 10.75 -22.37
C HIS A 105 -5.14 9.30 -21.94
N LEU A 106 -5.63 8.90 -20.75
CA LEU A 106 -5.40 7.57 -20.20
C LEU A 106 -6.05 6.49 -21.07
N GLN A 107 -5.30 5.42 -21.30
CA GLN A 107 -5.73 4.20 -21.97
C GLN A 107 -5.79 3.04 -20.98
N PRO A 108 -6.61 2.00 -21.20
CA PRO A 108 -6.70 0.86 -20.29
C PRO A 108 -5.33 0.22 -20.01
N ALA A 109 -4.45 0.18 -21.02
CA ALA A 109 -3.10 -0.35 -20.89
C ALA A 109 -2.23 0.44 -19.89
N ASP A 110 -2.47 1.74 -19.69
CA ASP A 110 -1.71 2.54 -18.71
C ASP A 110 -1.97 2.05 -17.26
N LEU A 111 -3.15 1.48 -16.99
CA LEU A 111 -3.50 0.96 -15.66
C LEU A 111 -2.96 -0.45 -15.41
N ALA A 112 -2.57 -1.18 -16.47
CA ALA A 112 -1.96 -2.50 -16.33
C ALA A 112 -0.55 -2.42 -15.72
N ASP A 113 0.15 -1.32 -15.96
CA ASP A 113 1.48 -1.02 -15.43
C ASP A 113 1.44 -0.30 -14.07
N ALA A 114 0.25 -0.15 -13.46
CA ALA A 114 0.13 0.48 -12.17
C ALA A 114 0.79 -0.37 -11.07
N THR A 115 1.34 0.30 -10.07
CA THR A 115 1.99 -0.30 -8.90
C THR A 115 1.30 0.14 -7.62
N LEU A 116 1.27 -0.74 -6.63
CA LEU A 116 0.89 -0.46 -5.27
C LEU A 116 2.15 -0.50 -4.40
N SER A 117 2.45 0.60 -3.73
CA SER A 117 3.51 0.69 -2.74
C SER A 117 2.91 0.80 -1.34
N ILE A 118 3.54 0.13 -0.38
CA ILE A 118 3.23 0.23 1.04
C ILE A 118 4.53 0.57 1.76
N THR A 119 4.55 1.70 2.47
CA THR A 119 5.65 2.10 3.35
C THR A 119 5.18 1.96 4.79
N GLY A 120 5.82 1.13 5.60
CA GLY A 120 5.51 0.93 7.02
C GLY A 120 6.58 1.51 7.93
N SER A 121 6.19 2.16 9.01
CA SER A 121 7.07 2.56 10.13
C SER A 121 6.34 2.35 11.47
N ALA A 122 7.07 2.39 12.58
CA ALA A 122 6.47 2.21 13.90
C ALA A 122 7.18 3.00 14.99
N VAL A 123 6.47 3.27 16.09
CA VAL A 123 7.04 3.68 17.38
C VAL A 123 6.65 2.63 18.41
N LEU A 124 7.63 1.93 18.97
CA LEU A 124 7.41 0.82 19.90
C LEU A 124 6.99 1.34 21.29
N GLU A 125 6.03 0.69 21.94
CA GLU A 125 5.53 1.15 23.25
C GLU A 125 6.49 0.88 24.41
N LYS A 126 7.36 -0.13 24.28
CA LYS A 126 8.24 -0.61 25.36
C LYS A 126 9.33 0.39 25.74
N ASP A 127 9.93 1.02 24.75
CA ASP A 127 11.11 1.89 24.89
C ASP A 127 11.03 3.16 24.04
N GLY A 128 9.96 3.33 23.25
CA GLY A 128 9.82 4.45 22.32
C GLY A 128 10.73 4.32 21.09
N GLU A 129 11.32 3.15 20.83
CA GLU A 129 12.15 2.93 19.64
C GLU A 129 11.35 3.21 18.37
N GLU A 130 11.92 4.02 17.48
CA GLU A 130 11.36 4.26 16.15
C GLU A 130 11.90 3.21 15.18
N ILE A 131 10.99 2.48 14.55
CA ILE A 131 11.34 1.59 13.45
C ILE A 131 11.25 2.38 12.15
N GLU A 132 12.42 2.52 11.51
CA GLU A 132 12.60 3.27 10.26
C GLU A 132 11.67 2.79 9.14
N PRO A 133 11.16 3.71 8.29
CA PRO A 133 10.26 3.37 7.21
C PRO A 133 10.85 2.34 6.23
N GLN A 134 10.10 1.26 5.96
CA GLN A 134 10.42 0.28 4.93
C GLN A 134 9.34 0.25 3.85
N ARG A 135 9.74 0.27 2.57
CA ARG A 135 8.85 0.32 1.42
C ARG A 135 8.85 -0.97 0.61
N TYR A 136 7.66 -1.47 0.32
CA TYR A 136 7.39 -2.60 -0.57
C TYR A 136 6.58 -2.12 -1.76
N THR A 137 6.84 -2.66 -2.95
CA THR A 137 6.10 -2.29 -4.16
C THR A 137 5.78 -3.55 -4.96
N ILE A 138 4.51 -3.68 -5.32
CA ILE A 138 3.97 -4.78 -6.13
C ILE A 138 3.16 -4.20 -7.30
N PRO A 139 2.89 -4.97 -8.37
CA PRO A 139 1.92 -4.57 -9.37
C PRO A 139 0.53 -4.39 -8.73
N LEU A 140 -0.20 -3.34 -9.12
CA LEU A 140 -1.60 -3.15 -8.74
C LEU A 140 -2.47 -3.98 -9.68
N ARG A 141 -2.59 -5.26 -9.37
CA ARG A 141 -3.45 -6.21 -10.09
C ARG A 141 -4.02 -7.26 -9.16
N THR A 142 -5.08 -7.93 -9.59
CA THR A 142 -5.59 -9.09 -8.86
C THR A 142 -4.48 -10.13 -8.71
N ALA A 143 -4.18 -10.50 -7.47
CA ALA A 143 -3.06 -11.37 -7.15
C ALA A 143 -3.28 -12.06 -5.81
N GLU A 144 -2.82 -13.31 -5.76
CA GLU A 144 -2.45 -13.97 -4.52
C GLU A 144 -1.09 -13.42 -4.09
N LEU A 145 -0.96 -13.09 -2.81
CA LEU A 145 0.23 -12.58 -2.18
C LEU A 145 0.60 -13.52 -1.02
N GLY A 146 1.89 -13.69 -0.79
CA GLY A 146 2.43 -14.64 0.18
C GLY A 146 3.02 -15.86 -0.52
N THR A 147 3.70 -16.70 0.26
CA THR A 147 4.22 -17.98 -0.24
C THR A 147 3.14 -19.06 -0.30
N GLU A 148 2.06 -18.91 0.47
CA GLU A 148 0.99 -19.90 0.61
C GLU A 148 -0.41 -19.27 0.54
N GLY A 149 -0.57 -18.14 -0.17
CA GLY A 149 -1.86 -17.48 -0.32
C GLY A 149 -2.39 -16.81 0.94
N GLU A 150 -1.48 -16.23 1.71
CA GLU A 150 -1.78 -15.59 2.99
C GLU A 150 -2.57 -14.30 2.83
N ALA A 151 -2.44 -13.62 1.68
CA ALA A 151 -3.17 -12.42 1.31
C ALA A 151 -3.72 -12.49 -0.11
N HIS A 152 -4.83 -11.80 -0.34
CA HIS A 152 -5.34 -11.60 -1.69
C HIS A 152 -5.61 -10.12 -1.95
N LEU A 153 -5.17 -9.65 -3.11
CA LEU A 153 -5.64 -8.40 -3.69
C LEU A 153 -6.59 -8.75 -4.82
N ALA A 154 -7.80 -8.20 -4.80
CA ALA A 154 -8.77 -8.40 -5.87
C ALA A 154 -9.39 -7.07 -6.30
N ILE A 155 -9.63 -6.92 -7.59
CA ILE A 155 -10.24 -5.71 -8.16
C ILE A 155 -11.59 -6.07 -8.77
N ARG A 156 -12.64 -5.30 -8.46
CA ARG A 156 -13.94 -5.38 -9.12
C ARG A 156 -14.25 -4.08 -9.86
N ASN A 157 -14.82 -4.20 -11.05
CA ASN A 157 -15.28 -3.05 -11.82
C ASN A 157 -16.71 -2.61 -11.41
N ALA A 158 -17.28 -1.67 -12.16
CA ALA A 158 -18.58 -1.08 -11.85
C ALA A 158 -19.75 -2.08 -11.85
N THR A 159 -19.63 -3.21 -12.56
CA THR A 159 -20.65 -4.27 -12.57
C THR A 159 -20.48 -5.26 -11.41
N GLY A 160 -19.39 -5.15 -10.64
CA GLY A 160 -19.02 -6.09 -9.60
C GLY A 160 -18.23 -7.29 -10.12
N ALA A 161 -17.91 -7.35 -11.41
CA ALA A 161 -17.09 -8.42 -11.97
C ALA A 161 -15.63 -8.27 -11.52
N TYR A 162 -15.01 -9.39 -11.14
CA TYR A 162 -13.57 -9.44 -10.87
C TYR A 162 -12.78 -9.22 -12.16
N VAL A 163 -11.78 -8.35 -12.09
CA VAL A 163 -10.92 -7.95 -13.20
C VAL A 163 -9.47 -7.91 -12.74
N ASP A 164 -8.53 -8.04 -13.67
CA ASP A 164 -7.11 -8.06 -13.32
C ASP A 164 -6.59 -6.67 -12.93
N HIS A 165 -7.08 -5.61 -13.58
CA HIS A 165 -6.63 -4.23 -13.35
C HIS A 165 -7.82 -3.29 -13.11
N LEU A 166 -7.52 -2.09 -12.61
CA LEU A 166 -8.52 -1.03 -12.52
C LEU A 166 -9.15 -0.73 -13.89
N ALA A 167 -10.47 -0.64 -13.92
CA ALA A 167 -11.21 -0.15 -15.06
C ALA A 167 -11.09 1.38 -15.14
N LEU A 168 -10.88 1.92 -16.35
CA LEU A 168 -10.95 3.35 -16.57
C LEU A 168 -12.37 3.89 -16.37
N GLU A 169 -13.38 3.12 -16.74
CA GLU A 169 -14.76 3.58 -16.72
C GLU A 169 -15.51 3.12 -15.48
N GLY A 170 -16.15 4.10 -14.84
CA GLY A 170 -16.98 3.89 -13.67
C GLY A 170 -16.18 3.53 -12.42
N ARG A 171 -16.92 2.95 -11.48
CA ARG A 171 -16.42 2.61 -10.15
C ARG A 171 -15.53 1.38 -10.16
N ASN A 172 -14.52 1.41 -9.30
CA ASN A 172 -13.67 0.29 -8.97
C ASN A 172 -13.74 0.03 -7.46
N ASP A 173 -13.74 -1.26 -7.10
CA ASP A 173 -13.50 -1.73 -5.74
C ASP A 173 -12.15 -2.45 -5.73
N ILE A 174 -11.24 -2.03 -4.86
CA ILE A 174 -10.02 -2.76 -4.52
C ILE A 174 -10.26 -3.43 -3.17
N LEU A 175 -10.19 -4.75 -3.17
CA LEU A 175 -10.36 -5.61 -2.01
C LEU A 175 -9.00 -6.15 -1.60
N PHE A 176 -8.71 -6.13 -0.31
CA PHE A 176 -7.53 -6.77 0.25
C PHE A 176 -7.92 -7.55 1.49
N ASP A 177 -7.56 -8.82 1.55
CA ASP A 177 -7.64 -9.62 2.77
C ASP A 177 -6.25 -10.09 3.19
N TYR A 178 -6.03 -10.09 4.51
CA TYR A 178 -4.79 -10.56 5.08
C TYR A 178 -4.94 -10.87 6.57
N TRP A 179 -3.92 -11.51 7.12
CA TRP A 179 -3.77 -11.83 8.54
C TRP A 179 -2.37 -11.43 8.99
N ILE A 180 -2.27 -10.54 9.99
CA ILE A 180 -0.97 -10.16 10.56
C ILE A 180 -0.61 -11.16 11.66
N PRO A 181 0.46 -11.97 11.54
CA PRO A 181 0.85 -12.91 12.59
C PRO A 181 1.49 -12.15 13.76
N GLY A 182 0.92 -12.29 14.95
CA GLY A 182 1.39 -11.66 16.19
C GLY A 182 2.81 -11.97 16.63
N PRO A 183 3.32 -13.19 16.39
CA PRO A 183 4.75 -13.51 16.40
C PRO A 183 5.73 -12.49 15.82
N PHE A 184 5.30 -11.72 14.81
CA PHE A 184 6.15 -10.79 14.07
C PHE A 184 5.83 -9.33 14.35
N VAL A 185 4.99 -9.06 15.35
CA VAL A 185 4.60 -7.70 15.74
C VAL A 185 5.15 -7.44 17.13
N VAL A 186 5.78 -6.27 17.30
CA VAL A 186 6.09 -5.74 18.63
C VAL A 186 5.07 -4.66 18.92
N THR A 187 4.48 -4.68 20.11
CA THR A 187 3.41 -3.73 20.46
C THR A 187 3.88 -2.29 20.29
N GLY A 188 3.12 -1.53 19.50
CA GLY A 188 3.55 -0.22 19.04
C GLY A 188 2.49 0.51 18.23
N LYS A 189 2.78 1.77 17.91
CA LYS A 189 1.99 2.59 17.00
C LYS A 189 2.60 2.50 15.60
N TYR A 190 1.90 1.81 14.71
CA TYR A 190 2.32 1.60 13.32
C TYR A 190 1.69 2.64 12.41
N THR A 191 2.48 3.13 11.45
CA THR A 191 2.02 4.00 10.36
C THR A 191 2.28 3.31 9.03
N PHE A 192 1.24 3.20 8.21
CA PHE A 192 1.29 2.67 6.87
C PHE A 192 0.94 3.78 5.89
N GLU A 193 1.84 4.06 4.97
CA GLU A 193 1.61 4.92 3.81
C GLU A 193 1.40 4.03 2.58
N ILE A 194 0.18 4.04 2.06
CA ILE A 194 -0.21 3.25 0.90
C ILE A 194 -0.30 4.20 -0.28
N GLU A 195 0.28 3.81 -1.40
CA GLU A 195 0.32 4.64 -2.59
C GLU A 195 0.20 3.77 -3.84
N ALA A 196 -0.86 3.98 -4.61
CA ALA A 196 -0.97 3.47 -5.97
C ALA A 196 -0.49 4.53 -6.96
N SER A 197 0.34 4.13 -7.92
CA SER A 197 0.83 5.02 -8.96
C SER A 197 1.04 4.31 -10.29
N LEU A 198 1.04 5.07 -11.38
CA LEU A 198 1.42 4.61 -12.71
C LEU A 198 2.61 5.41 -13.21
N TRP A 199 3.47 4.76 -13.99
CA TRP A 199 4.65 5.37 -14.59
C TRP A 199 4.46 5.46 -16.10
N ARG A 200 4.41 6.69 -16.63
CA ARG A 200 4.34 6.90 -18.08
C ARG A 200 5.70 7.23 -18.61
N LYS A 201 6.13 6.51 -19.64
CA LYS A 201 7.31 6.89 -20.40
C LYS A 201 7.10 8.24 -21.06
N GLY A 202 7.98 9.18 -20.75
CA GLY A 202 8.02 10.47 -21.44
C GLY A 202 8.36 10.30 -22.92
N LYS A 203 8.05 11.32 -23.73
CA LYS A 203 8.41 11.31 -25.17
C LYS A 203 9.92 11.55 -25.41
N GLY A 204 10.72 11.73 -24.37
CA GLY A 204 12.17 11.95 -24.42
C GLY A 204 12.95 11.06 -23.44
N LYS A 205 14.28 11.02 -23.59
CA LYS A 205 15.18 10.31 -22.66
C LYS A 205 15.11 10.94 -21.26
N GLY A 206 14.44 10.27 -20.31
CA GLY A 206 14.53 10.58 -18.87
C GLY A 206 13.31 11.25 -18.23
N GLU A 207 12.18 11.36 -18.92
CA GLU A 207 10.95 11.97 -18.37
C GLU A 207 9.88 10.93 -18.03
N ASP A 208 10.26 9.84 -17.34
CA ASP A 208 9.24 8.94 -16.80
C ASP A 208 8.43 9.71 -15.76
N ARG A 209 7.17 9.98 -16.06
CA ARG A 209 6.28 10.74 -15.19
C ARG A 209 5.49 9.77 -14.32
N ARG A 210 5.71 9.86 -13.02
CA ARG A 210 4.86 9.23 -12.01
C ARG A 210 3.55 10.01 -11.91
N ILE A 211 2.43 9.29 -11.95
CA ILE A 211 1.09 9.81 -11.68
C ILE A 211 0.53 9.03 -10.49
N CYS A 212 0.15 9.73 -9.43
CA CYS A 212 -0.45 9.11 -8.26
C CYS A 212 -1.92 8.80 -8.54
N LEU A 213 -2.28 7.52 -8.50
CA LEU A 213 -3.67 7.08 -8.54
C LEU A 213 -4.33 7.50 -7.24
N PHE A 214 -3.92 6.90 -6.12
CA PHE A 214 -4.35 7.30 -4.79
C PHE A 214 -3.21 7.14 -3.79
N ALA A 215 -3.29 7.88 -2.70
CA ALA A 215 -2.41 7.73 -1.56
C ALA A 215 -3.18 7.97 -0.25
N LEU A 216 -3.00 7.08 0.72
CA LEU A 216 -3.55 7.23 2.06
C LEU A 216 -2.54 6.81 3.13
N THR A 217 -2.66 7.44 4.30
CA THR A 217 -1.90 7.09 5.49
C THR A 217 -2.85 6.54 6.54
N LEU A 218 -2.56 5.34 7.06
CA LEU A 218 -3.25 4.74 8.19
C LEU A 218 -2.28 4.64 9.37
N THR A 219 -2.66 5.18 10.52
CA THR A 219 -1.89 5.01 11.75
C THR A 219 -2.78 4.34 12.79
N GLN A 220 -2.30 3.24 13.37
CA GLN A 220 -3.02 2.52 14.42
C GLN A 220 -2.06 1.85 15.38
N ARG A 221 -2.57 1.49 16.55
CA ARG A 221 -1.85 0.61 17.47
C ARG A 221 -2.00 -0.83 16.99
N LEU A 222 -0.90 -1.57 16.92
CA LEU A 222 -0.92 -3.02 16.80
C LEU A 222 -0.39 -3.63 18.08
N GLU A 223 -1.07 -4.65 18.56
CA GLU A 223 -0.68 -5.39 19.76
C GLU A 223 -0.07 -6.72 19.33
N GLY A 224 1.24 -6.85 19.56
CA GLY A 224 1.97 -8.06 19.27
C GLY A 224 1.92 -9.06 20.41
N GLU A 225 2.29 -10.29 20.13
CA GLU A 225 2.53 -11.30 21.15
C GLU A 225 4.04 -11.43 21.33
N GLU A 226 4.57 -11.10 22.51
CA GLU A 226 5.95 -11.47 22.83
C GLU A 226 6.02 -13.00 22.82
N TRP A 227 6.82 -13.57 21.92
CA TRP A 227 7.13 -14.99 22.00
C TRP A 227 7.69 -15.31 23.39
N PRO A 228 7.13 -16.30 24.10
CA PRO A 228 7.71 -16.76 25.34
C PRO A 228 9.00 -17.51 25.00
N TRP A 229 10.14 -16.85 25.18
CA TRP A 229 11.41 -17.54 25.44
C TRP A 229 11.71 -17.41 26.94
#